data_AF-A0A561TZQ8-F1
#
_entry.id   AF-A0A561TZQ8-F1
#
_cell.length_a   1.000
_cell.length_b   1.000
_cell.length_c   1.000
_cell.angle_alpha   90.00
_cell.angle_beta   90.00
_cell.angle_gamma   90.00
#
_symmetry.space_group_name_H-M   'P 1'
#
loop_
_entity.id
_entity.type
_entity.pdbx_description
1 polymer ?
#
loop_
_entity_poly.entity_id
_entity_poly.type
_entity_poly.pdbx_seq_one_letter_code
_entity_poly.pdbx_strand_id
1 'polypeptide(L)' 'MSWEAAGDAVDTSQIAVGDHVGVGAIAGSCMRCEFCLAGQPQFCARKHDTALRGHRGGFAHSERSSPCARWSPIS' A
#
# COMPACT_ATOMS: atom_id res chain seq x y z
N MET A 1 -21.82 -8.93 -3.54
CA MET A 1 -20.99 -8.68 -2.34
C MET A 1 -19.74 -7.95 -2.82
N SER A 2 -19.57 -6.67 -2.46
CA SER A 2 -18.34 -5.93 -2.80
C SER A 2 -17.22 -6.39 -1.87
N TRP A 3 -16.03 -6.63 -2.44
CA TRP A 3 -14.84 -7.14 -1.77
C TRP A 3 -13.84 -6.01 -1.45
N GLU A 4 -14.21 -4.76 -1.75
CA GLU A 4 -13.39 -3.58 -1.56
C GLU A 4 -13.70 -2.93 -0.20
N ALA A 5 -12.66 -2.47 0.50
CA ALA A 5 -12.82 -1.85 1.79
C ALA A 5 -11.67 -0.86 2.07
N ALA A 6 -12.01 0.26 2.71
CA ALA A 6 -11.06 1.17 3.33
C ALA A 6 -11.01 0.91 4.85
N GLY A 7 -9.81 0.91 5.43
CA GLY A 7 -9.67 0.81 6.89
C GLY A 7 -9.99 2.15 7.57
N ASP A 8 -10.33 2.12 8.85
CA ASP A 8 -10.80 3.30 9.60
C ASP A 8 -9.78 4.47 9.64
N ALA A 9 -8.50 4.16 9.47
CA ALA A 9 -7.42 5.15 9.46
C ALA A 9 -7.13 5.75 8.06
N VAL A 10 -7.87 5.35 7.03
CA VAL A 10 -7.68 5.86 5.66
C VAL A 10 -8.37 7.22 5.52
N ASP A 11 -7.63 8.20 4.99
CA ASP A 11 -8.20 9.49 4.59
C ASP A 11 -9.02 9.32 3.30
N THR A 12 -10.34 9.25 3.46
CA THR A 12 -11.30 9.07 2.35
C THR A 12 -11.39 10.26 1.40
N SER A 13 -10.80 11.41 1.73
CA SER A 13 -10.67 12.52 0.79
C SER A 13 -9.56 12.32 -0.23
N GLN A 14 -8.62 11.39 0.03
CA GLN A 14 -7.53 11.05 -0.87
C GLN A 14 -7.79 9.72 -1.60
N ILE A 15 -8.34 8.72 -0.91
CA ILE A 15 -8.62 7.39 -1.46
C ILE A 15 -9.93 6.87 -0.90
N ALA A 16 -10.90 6.59 -1.76
CA ALA A 16 -12.21 6.05 -1.41
C ALA A 16 -12.42 4.64 -1.97
N VAL A 17 -13.43 3.94 -1.43
CA VAL A 17 -13.86 2.64 -1.98
C VAL A 17 -14.40 2.87 -3.40
N GLY A 18 -13.89 2.10 -4.36
CA GLY A 18 -14.19 2.22 -5.78
C GLY A 18 -13.10 2.93 -6.60
N ASP A 19 -12.11 3.55 -5.95
CA ASP A 19 -10.97 4.15 -6.64
C ASP A 19 -10.05 3.07 -7.23
N HIS A 20 -9.61 3.29 -8.47
CA HIS A 20 -8.55 2.48 -9.07
C HIS A 20 -7.19 2.91 -8.53
N VAL A 21 -6.47 1.96 -7.91
CA VAL A 21 -5.15 2.19 -7.34
C VAL A 21 -4.14 1.19 -7.89
N GLY A 22 -2.90 1.65 -8.09
CA GLY A 22 -1.78 0.78 -8.46
C GLY A 22 -1.07 0.26 -7.21
N VAL A 23 -0.88 -1.06 -7.12
CA VAL A 23 -0.08 -1.68 -6.07
C VAL A 23 1.26 -2.12 -6.67
N GLY A 24 2.35 -1.53 -6.17
CA GLY A 24 3.71 -1.83 -6.61
C GLY A 24 4.30 -3.05 -5.91
N ALA A 25 5.62 -3.24 -6.06
CA ALA A 25 6.37 -4.33 -5.43
C ALA A 25 6.34 -4.32 -3.87
N ILE A 26 5.93 -3.19 -3.28
CA ILE A 26 5.85 -2.96 -1.84
C ILE A 26 4.42 -2.51 -1.53
N ALA A 27 3.71 -3.31 -0.74
CA ALA A 27 2.36 -3.02 -0.24
C ALA A 27 2.37 -2.22 1.07
N GLY A 28 3.53 -2.01 1.71
CA GLY A 28 3.57 -1.24 2.95
C GLY A 28 4.94 -1.13 3.59
N SER A 29 5.07 -0.22 4.55
CA SER A 29 6.28 -0.02 5.35
C SER A 29 5.92 0.33 6.80
N CYS A 30 6.91 0.44 7.70
CA CYS A 30 6.65 0.73 9.11
C CYS A 30 6.25 2.19 9.39
N MET A 31 6.44 3.08 8.42
CA MET A 31 6.12 4.52 8.49
C MET A 31 6.75 5.28 9.66
N ARG A 32 7.84 4.75 10.24
CA ARG A 32 8.49 5.32 11.44
C ARG A 32 10.02 5.29 11.46
N CYS A 33 10.67 4.51 10.59
CA CYS A 33 12.13 4.47 10.53
C CYS A 33 12.66 5.63 9.68
N GLU A 34 13.96 5.91 9.80
CA GLU A 34 14.66 6.98 9.06
C GLU A 34 14.39 6.93 7.55
N PHE A 35 14.42 5.75 6.93
CA PHE A 35 14.10 5.59 5.52
C PHE A 35 12.65 5.95 5.18
N CYS A 36 11.68 5.53 6.01
CA CYS A 36 10.28 5.88 5.79
C CYS A 36 10.05 7.39 5.92
N LEU A 37 10.65 8.01 6.96
CA LEU A 37 10.52 9.44 7.21
C LEU A 37 11.27 10.28 6.16
N ALA A 38 12.34 9.74 5.58
CA ALA A 38 13.06 10.34 4.45
C ALA A 38 12.35 10.14 3.09
N GLY A 39 11.17 9.51 3.05
CA GLY A 39 10.45 9.24 1.80
C GLY A 39 11.07 8.12 0.96
N GLN A 40 11.84 7.23 1.58
CA GLN A 40 12.50 6.08 0.96
C GLN A 40 12.01 4.73 1.53
N PRO A 41 10.70 4.45 1.53
CA PRO A 41 10.14 3.24 2.14
C PRO A 41 10.67 1.93 1.55
N GLN A 42 11.26 1.95 0.34
CA GLN A 42 11.91 0.80 -0.29
C GLN A 42 13.09 0.21 0.52
N PHE A 43 13.76 1.05 1.31
CA PHE A 43 14.86 0.66 2.18
C PHE A 43 14.40 0.27 3.59
N CYS A 44 13.10 0.31 3.88
CA CYS A 44 12.57 -0.15 5.15
C CYS A 44 12.87 -1.65 5.34
N ALA A 45 13.53 -1.99 6.45
CA ALA A 45 13.77 -3.39 6.84
C ALA A 45 12.48 -4.15 7.20
N ARG A 46 11.39 -3.42 7.46
CA ARG A 46 10.07 -3.93 7.85
C ARG A 46 9.03 -3.76 6.74
N LYS A 47 9.46 -3.62 5.48
CA LYS A 47 8.54 -3.51 4.34
C LYS A 47 7.72 -4.79 4.12
N HIS A 48 6.53 -4.60 3.56
CA HIS A 48 5.64 -5.66 3.11
C HIS A 48 5.79 -5.80 1.59
N ASP A 49 6.58 -6.77 1.13
CA ASP A 49 6.78 -7.02 -0.30
C ASP A 49 5.61 -7.83 -0.89
N THR A 50 5.00 -7.33 -1.95
CA THR A 50 3.98 -8.06 -2.74
C THR A 50 4.62 -9.03 -3.71
N ALA A 51 5.81 -8.71 -4.21
CA ALA A 51 6.49 -9.48 -5.26
C ALA A 51 7.32 -10.67 -4.71
N LEU A 52 7.82 -10.58 -3.47
CA LEU A 52 8.91 -11.46 -3.00
C LEU A 52 8.55 -12.37 -1.80
N ARG A 53 7.30 -12.34 -1.29
CA ARG A 53 6.91 -13.08 -0.07
C ARG A 53 5.96 -14.27 -0.26
N GLY A 54 5.82 -14.79 -1.47
CA GLY A 54 5.20 -16.10 -1.78
C GLY A 54 3.67 -16.20 -1.61
N HIS A 55 3.09 -15.63 -0.55
CA HIS A 55 1.66 -15.67 -0.26
C HIS A 55 1.17 -14.24 0.09
N ARG A 56 0.04 -13.81 -0.50
CA ARG A 56 -0.55 -12.44 -0.40
C ARG A 56 0.14 -11.37 -1.27
N GLY A 57 0.64 -11.77 -2.44
CA GLY A 57 1.01 -10.85 -3.52
C GLY A 57 -0.15 -10.55 -4.47
N GLY A 58 0.12 -9.79 -5.54
CA GLY A 58 -0.91 -9.33 -6.48
C GLY A 58 -1.51 -10.38 -7.42
N PHE A 59 -1.06 -11.64 -7.36
CA PHE A 59 -1.71 -12.75 -8.07
C PHE A 59 -2.90 -13.30 -7.26
N ALA A 60 -3.84 -12.43 -6.91
CA ALA A 60 -5.03 -12.75 -6.12
C ALA A 60 -6.21 -11.87 -6.56
N HIS A 61 -7.44 -12.29 -6.25
CA HIS A 61 -8.65 -11.50 -6.53
C HIS A 61 -8.80 -10.26 -5.62
N SER A 62 -8.12 -10.26 -4.46
CA SER A 62 -8.10 -9.13 -3.54
C SER A 62 -6.78 -9.10 -2.79
N GLU A 63 -6.26 -7.90 -2.58
CA GLU A 63 -5.02 -7.66 -1.85
C GLU A 63 -5.18 -6.51 -0.85
N ARG A 64 -4.20 -6.36 0.05
CA ARG A 64 -4.19 -5.28 1.04
C ARG A 64 -2.89 -4.51 0.90
N SER A 65 -3.00 -3.19 0.79
CA SER A 65 -1.85 -2.28 0.76
C SER A 65 -2.10 -1.13 1.72
N SER A 66 -1.05 -0.69 2.40
CA SER A 66 -1.03 0.60 3.06
C SER A 66 -0.48 1.66 2.10
N PRO A 67 -0.95 2.92 2.21
CA PRO A 67 -0.39 4.00 1.44
C PRO A 67 1.07 4.20 1.86
N CYS A 68 1.99 4.01 0.91
CA CYS A 68 3.37 4.41 1.09
C CYS A 68 3.45 5.92 0.88
N ALA A 69 4.28 6.61 1.68
CA ALA A 69 4.38 8.07 1.69
C ALA A 69 4.42 8.65 0.26
N ARG A 70 3.42 9.47 -0.05
CA ARG A 70 3.08 10.07 -1.35
C ARG A 70 2.30 9.15 -2.29
N TRP A 71 0.98 9.14 -2.09
CA TRP A 71 0.04 8.82 -3.14
C TRP A 71 0.12 9.94 -4.21
N SER A 72 0.40 9.57 -5.45
CA SER A 72 0.14 10.42 -6.62
C SER A 72 -0.89 9.69 -7.46
N PRO A 73 -2.03 10.33 -7.78
CA PRO A 73 -3.01 9.72 -8.65
C PRO A 73 -2.35 9.43 -10.00
N ILE A 74 -2.49 8.20 -10.47
CA ILE A 74 -2.15 7.83 -11.83
C ILE A 74 -3.27 8.44 -12.67
N SER A 75 -2.98 9.57 -13.33
CA SER A 75 -3.90 10.16 -14.32
C SER A 75 -3.96 9.30 -15.58
#